data_AF-A0A947X6F5-F1
#
_entry.id   AF-A0A947X6F5-F1
#
_cell.length_a   1.000
_cell.length_b   1.000
_cell.length_c   1.000
_cell.angle_alpha   90.00
_cell.angle_beta   90.00
_cell.angle_gamma   90.00
#
_symmetry.space_group_name_H-M   'P 1'
#
loop_
_entity.id
_entity.type
_entity.pdbx_description
1 polymer ?
#
loop_
_entity_poly.entity_id
_entity_poly.type
_entity_poly.pdbx_seq_one_letter_code
_entity_poly.pdbx_strand_id
1 'polypeptide(L)'
;MYTSPEDQDWSAAGSGTGDGAGGRELPTARLAHDQIVRVFGDKPAEPAPPASSAPKLRFELARDMGRDIGSRRWFGGLGTFVGLTAVALAFWPSYAPLEAALPTQIEAANVDEYRSQIIMPLALGSDTGRRMGPTALVRPLAAAPERPQIQMVATLARGDSFDRMLLRAGLGREDAARVAALVGSAMPIEEIEPGTKVDITLGRRASASAPRPLDQLQFRARFDLELALARGPGGGLSLERKLIRVDDTPLRIRGRVGSSLYRSARAAGAPASAVQAYLKALGEHVDMDRAIAADDTFDLIVAHRRAATG
;
A
#
# COMPACT_ATOMS: atom_id res chain seq x y z
N MET A 1 54.05 12.57 -25.89
CA MET A 1 54.53 12.74 -27.29
C MET A 1 53.29 12.69 -28.17
N TYR A 2 52.80 13.85 -28.63
CA TYR A 2 53.04 14.40 -29.99
C TYR A 2 52.67 13.38 -31.08
N THR A 3 51.77 13.69 -32.03
CA THR A 3 51.81 14.88 -32.90
C THR A 3 50.42 15.49 -33.24
N SER A 4 50.35 16.82 -33.36
CA SER A 4 49.43 17.55 -34.27
C SER A 4 50.01 17.53 -35.71
N PRO A 5 49.31 17.95 -36.80
CA PRO A 5 48.45 19.14 -36.95
C PRO A 5 47.00 18.75 -37.38
N GLU A 6 46.13 19.52 -38.06
CA GLU A 6 46.26 20.80 -38.78
C GLU A 6 44.92 21.58 -38.91
N ASP A 7 45.02 22.78 -39.48
CA ASP A 7 43.99 23.75 -39.89
C ASP A 7 43.22 23.30 -41.19
N GLN A 8 42.24 23.99 -41.81
CA GLN A 8 41.84 25.41 -41.81
C GLN A 8 40.44 25.61 -42.47
N ASP A 9 39.85 26.80 -42.24
CA ASP A 9 38.86 27.54 -43.05
C ASP A 9 37.58 26.92 -43.66
N TRP A 10 36.44 27.58 -43.39
CA TRP A 10 35.47 27.90 -44.45
C TRP A 10 34.71 29.21 -44.19
N SER A 11 35.10 30.25 -44.94
CA SER A 11 34.41 31.55 -45.01
C SER A 11 33.24 31.50 -46.01
N ALA A 12 32.06 32.00 -45.62
CA ALA A 12 30.94 32.20 -46.55
C ALA A 12 30.58 33.69 -46.63
N ALA A 13 30.74 34.27 -47.82
CA ALA A 13 30.40 35.66 -48.12
C ALA A 13 28.88 35.86 -48.25
N GLY A 14 28.41 37.07 -47.95
CA GLY A 14 27.02 37.46 -48.16
C GLY A 14 26.76 38.06 -49.53
N SER A 15 25.52 37.95 -49.99
CA SER A 15 24.94 38.79 -51.05
C SER A 15 23.44 38.96 -50.76
N GLY A 16 22.97 40.20 -50.64
CA GLY A 16 21.59 40.51 -50.27
C GLY A 16 20.85 41.34 -51.31
N THR A 17 19.56 41.02 -51.48
CA THR A 17 18.48 41.85 -52.06
C THR A 17 17.16 41.15 -51.69
N GLY A 18 16.04 41.82 -51.37
CA GLY A 18 15.82 43.25 -51.29
C GLY A 18 14.40 43.65 -51.72
N ASP A 19 13.37 43.16 -51.03
CA ASP A 19 11.95 43.58 -51.12
C ASP A 19 11.17 42.91 -49.96
N GLY A 20 10.10 43.44 -49.36
CA GLY A 20 9.43 44.74 -49.52
C GLY A 20 8.16 44.78 -48.65
N ALA A 21 7.96 45.86 -47.88
CA ALA A 21 6.72 46.24 -47.17
C ALA A 21 6.07 45.30 -46.09
N GLY A 22 6.19 45.73 -44.82
CA GLY A 22 5.01 46.00 -43.97
C GLY A 22 4.55 44.98 -42.92
N GLY A 23 4.81 45.26 -41.63
CA GLY A 23 4.02 44.66 -40.54
C GLY A 23 4.69 44.50 -39.16
N ARG A 24 4.80 45.60 -38.40
CA ARG A 24 5.00 45.65 -36.92
C ARG A 24 5.84 44.53 -36.27
N GLU A 25 7.12 44.81 -36.06
CA GLU A 25 7.91 44.11 -35.04
C GLU A 25 7.35 44.37 -33.63
N LEU A 26 7.14 43.31 -32.85
CA LEU A 26 6.98 43.36 -31.40
C LEU A 26 8.24 42.77 -30.76
N PRO A 27 9.23 43.59 -30.33
CA PRO A 27 10.38 43.08 -29.61
C PRO A 27 9.94 42.51 -28.25
N THR A 28 10.25 41.23 -28.04
CA THR A 28 10.03 40.51 -26.78
C THR A 28 10.85 41.16 -25.67
N ALA A 29 10.17 41.87 -24.77
CA ALA A 29 10.82 42.56 -23.67
C ALA A 29 11.49 41.57 -22.70
N ARG A 30 12.82 41.58 -22.66
CA ARG A 30 13.61 40.94 -21.60
C ARG A 30 13.35 41.68 -20.29
N LEU A 31 12.52 41.09 -19.41
CA LEU A 31 12.36 41.58 -18.04
C LEU A 31 13.65 41.30 -17.24
N ALA A 32 14.39 42.37 -16.94
CA ALA A 32 15.48 42.32 -15.98
C ALA A 32 14.93 42.23 -14.54
N HIS A 33 15.68 41.56 -13.66
CA HIS A 33 15.26 41.19 -12.30
C HIS A 33 14.94 42.38 -11.37
N ASP A 34 15.28 43.61 -11.77
CA ASP A 34 15.13 44.85 -10.99
C ASP A 34 13.69 45.41 -10.99
N GLN A 35 12.84 45.04 -11.96
CA GLN A 35 11.47 45.58 -12.06
C GLN A 35 10.42 44.89 -11.17
N ILE A 36 10.75 43.76 -10.54
CA ILE A 36 9.79 43.01 -9.70
C ILE A 36 9.63 43.66 -8.31
N VAL A 37 10.65 44.38 -7.81
CA VAL A 37 10.69 44.88 -6.42
C VAL A 37 9.82 46.14 -6.20
N ARG A 38 9.53 46.93 -7.25
CA ARG A 38 8.79 48.21 -7.10
C ARG A 38 7.27 48.10 -7.11
N VAL A 39 6.69 46.94 -7.43
CA VAL A 39 5.21 46.77 -7.49
C VAL A 39 4.56 46.73 -6.10
N PHE A 40 5.32 46.47 -5.04
CA PHE A 40 4.84 46.39 -3.65
C PHE A 40 5.48 47.43 -2.71
N GLY A 41 6.12 48.47 -3.26
CA GLY A 41 7.04 49.35 -2.53
C GLY A 41 6.49 50.71 -2.05
N ASP A 42 5.42 51.25 -2.64
CA ASP A 42 4.89 52.57 -2.28
C ASP A 42 3.61 52.45 -1.44
N LYS A 43 3.74 52.68 -0.12
CA LYS A 43 2.62 52.82 0.80
C LYS A 43 2.19 54.30 0.81
N PRO A 44 0.98 54.67 0.35
CA PRO A 44 0.55 56.07 0.34
C PRO A 44 0.51 56.65 1.75
N ALA A 45 0.86 57.93 1.89
CA ALA A 45 0.98 58.60 3.17
C ALA A 45 -0.37 58.64 3.91
N GLU A 46 -0.41 57.96 5.06
CA GLU A 46 -1.60 57.83 5.90
C GLU A 46 -1.78 59.13 6.72
N PRO A 47 -2.96 59.79 6.69
CA PRO A 47 -3.18 61.01 7.46
C PRO A 47 -3.14 60.72 8.96
N ALA A 48 -2.45 61.57 9.71
CA ALA A 48 -2.24 61.36 11.14
C ALA A 48 -3.58 61.25 11.89
N PRO A 49 -3.80 60.19 12.71
CA PRO A 49 -5.05 60.04 13.45
C PRO A 49 -5.17 61.14 14.51
N PRO A 50 -6.39 61.64 14.79
CA PRO A 50 -6.60 62.62 15.83
C PRO A 50 -6.17 62.06 17.19
N ALA A 51 -5.53 62.89 18.01
CA ALA A 51 -4.98 62.49 19.30
C ALA A 51 -6.09 62.04 20.27
N SER A 52 -6.35 60.73 20.32
CA SER A 52 -7.28 60.14 21.28
C SER A 52 -6.65 60.09 22.66
N SER A 53 -7.29 60.76 23.62
CA SER A 53 -6.94 60.75 25.04
C SER A 53 -7.37 59.44 25.72
N ALA A 54 -6.95 58.31 25.18
CA ALA A 54 -7.13 57.00 25.81
C ALA A 54 -6.27 56.92 27.09
N PRO A 55 -6.85 56.53 28.25
CA PRO A 55 -6.07 56.35 29.47
C PRO A 55 -5.08 55.20 29.29
N LYS A 56 -3.79 55.53 29.16
CA LYS A 56 -2.71 54.53 29.14
C LYS A 56 -2.67 53.84 30.51
N LEU A 57 -3.27 52.67 30.60
CA LEU A 57 -3.04 51.72 31.70
C LEU A 57 -1.56 51.32 31.67
N ARG A 58 -0.73 52.06 32.40
CA ARG A 58 0.70 51.76 32.59
C ARG A 58 0.84 50.57 33.52
N PHE A 59 0.59 49.37 32.98
CA PHE A 59 1.13 48.16 33.56
C PHE A 59 2.65 48.23 33.45
N GLU A 60 3.31 48.69 34.51
CA GLU A 60 4.75 48.47 34.71
C GLU A 60 4.99 46.96 34.77
N LEU A 61 5.33 46.38 33.61
CA LEU A 61 5.60 44.96 33.45
C LEU A 61 6.91 44.56 34.14
N ALA A 62 7.85 45.51 34.22
CA ALA A 62 9.11 45.38 34.94
C ALA A 62 9.10 46.32 36.17
N ARG A 63 8.58 45.83 37.30
CA ARG A 63 8.68 46.51 38.60
C ARG A 63 10.01 46.15 39.27
N ASP A 64 10.72 47.15 39.76
CA ASP A 64 11.91 46.97 40.60
C ASP A 64 11.52 46.30 41.93
N MET A 65 11.90 45.03 42.11
CA MET A 65 11.64 44.25 43.33
C MET A 65 12.71 44.43 44.42
N GLY A 66 13.75 45.23 44.15
CA GLY A 66 14.81 45.55 45.12
C GLY A 66 14.44 46.66 46.11
N ARG A 67 13.25 47.27 45.97
CA ARG A 67 12.71 48.30 46.87
C ARG A 67 11.39 47.87 47.52
N ASP A 68 11.08 48.49 48.65
CA ASP A 68 9.81 48.37 49.39
C ASP A 68 9.35 46.92 49.63
N ILE A 69 10.29 46.05 50.01
CA ILE A 69 10.09 44.61 50.26
C ILE A 69 8.96 44.41 51.30
N GLY A 70 8.01 43.53 50.99
CA GLY A 70 6.84 43.27 51.84
C GLY A 70 5.68 44.27 51.67
N SER A 71 5.82 45.34 50.88
CA SER A 71 4.71 46.23 50.56
C SER A 71 3.68 45.59 49.62
N ARG A 72 2.44 46.10 49.62
CA ARG A 72 1.40 45.69 48.65
C ARG A 72 1.84 45.86 47.19
N ARG A 73 2.71 46.85 46.90
CA ARG A 73 3.27 47.07 45.56
C ARG A 73 4.28 45.98 45.18
N TRP A 74 5.11 45.57 46.12
CA TRP A 74 6.09 44.48 45.95
C TRP A 74 5.41 43.13 45.68
N PHE A 75 4.37 42.78 46.43
CA PHE A 75 3.56 41.57 46.17
C PHE A 75 2.90 41.61 44.77
N GLY A 76 2.48 42.79 44.32
CA GLY A 76 1.98 42.98 42.95
C GLY A 76 3.04 42.80 41.86
N GLY A 77 4.34 42.98 42.18
CA GLY A 77 5.46 42.64 41.31
C GLY A 77 5.76 41.14 41.29
N LEU A 78 5.79 40.51 42.48
CA LEU A 78 5.96 39.07 42.64
C LEU A 78 4.90 38.28 41.88
N GLY A 79 3.63 38.69 41.97
CA GLY A 79 2.52 38.06 41.24
C GLY A 79 2.69 38.11 39.72
N THR A 80 3.18 39.23 39.16
CA THR A 80 3.49 39.34 37.72
C THR A 80 4.67 38.47 37.30
N PHE A 81 5.73 38.38 38.13
CA PHE A 81 6.88 37.50 37.84
C PHE A 81 6.47 36.01 37.84
N VAL A 82 5.74 35.58 38.87
CA VAL A 82 5.22 34.20 38.95
C VAL A 82 4.24 33.91 37.81
N GLY A 83 3.36 34.84 37.46
CA GLY A 83 2.44 34.71 36.33
C GLY A 83 3.14 34.55 34.99
N LEU A 84 4.14 35.38 34.69
CA LEU A 84 4.94 35.26 33.46
C LEU A 84 5.77 33.97 33.42
N THR A 85 6.29 33.52 34.57
CA THR A 85 7.01 32.24 34.69
C THR A 85 6.07 31.05 34.43
N ALA A 86 4.85 31.07 34.98
CA ALA A 86 3.85 30.05 34.74
C ALA A 86 3.39 30.01 33.26
N VAL A 87 3.24 31.17 32.60
CA VAL A 87 2.95 31.25 31.17
C VAL A 87 4.10 30.69 30.33
N ALA A 88 5.35 31.03 30.66
CA ALA A 88 6.52 30.49 29.96
C ALA A 88 6.63 28.95 30.07
N LEU A 89 6.29 28.38 31.23
CA LEU A 89 6.24 26.93 31.43
C LEU A 89 5.03 26.28 30.73
N ALA A 90 3.88 26.97 30.65
CA ALA A 90 2.70 26.46 29.96
C ALA A 90 2.87 26.40 28.43
N PHE A 91 3.70 27.27 27.86
CA PHE A 91 4.10 27.25 26.44
C PHE A 91 5.39 26.47 26.19
N TRP A 92 5.89 25.68 27.14
CA TRP A 92 7.07 24.85 26.94
C TRP A 92 6.80 23.80 25.84
N PRO A 93 7.61 23.74 24.77
CA PRO A 93 7.36 22.81 23.67
C PRO A 93 7.55 21.37 24.14
N SER A 94 6.56 20.52 23.89
CA SER A 94 6.66 19.09 24.15
C SER A 94 7.61 18.44 23.14
N TYR A 95 8.80 18.03 23.60
CA TYR A 95 9.67 17.11 22.87
C TYR A 95 9.09 15.69 22.92
N ALA A 96 7.91 15.50 22.31
CA ALA A 96 7.52 14.16 21.89
C ALA A 96 8.62 13.66 20.94
N PRO A 97 9.13 12.42 21.10
CA PRO A 97 10.04 11.87 20.11
C PRO A 97 9.32 11.90 18.77
N LEU A 98 9.95 12.47 17.73
CA LEU A 98 9.45 12.30 16.38
C LEU A 98 9.58 10.81 16.06
N GLU A 99 8.48 10.09 16.24
CA GLU A 99 8.19 8.88 15.47
C GLU A 99 7.96 9.30 14.02
N ALA A 100 9.05 9.74 13.38
CA ALA A 100 9.26 9.53 11.97
C ALA A 100 9.43 8.01 11.74
N ALA A 101 8.34 7.27 12.01
CA ALA A 101 8.15 5.97 11.43
C ALA A 101 8.29 6.17 9.92
N LEU A 102 9.42 5.74 9.34
CA LEU A 102 9.57 5.75 7.89
C LEU A 102 8.37 5.00 7.32
N PRO A 103 7.45 5.67 6.61
CA PRO A 103 6.30 4.98 6.09
C PRO A 103 6.81 4.07 4.98
N THR A 104 6.56 2.77 5.16
CA THR A 104 6.94 1.68 4.25
C THR A 104 8.43 1.32 4.19
N GLN A 105 8.72 0.01 4.17
CA GLN A 105 9.88 -0.46 3.44
C GLN A 105 9.68 -0.04 1.99
N ILE A 106 10.63 0.71 1.42
CA ILE A 106 10.52 1.19 0.05
C ILE A 106 10.58 -0.02 -0.89
N GLU A 107 9.40 -0.46 -1.33
CA GLU A 107 9.24 -1.56 -2.27
C GLU A 107 10.03 -1.25 -3.55
N ALA A 108 10.60 -2.28 -4.21
CA ALA A 108 11.55 -2.07 -5.31
C ALA A 108 11.00 -1.16 -6.43
N ALA A 109 9.70 -1.22 -6.70
CA ALA A 109 9.01 -0.33 -7.65
C ALA A 109 9.07 1.16 -7.26
N ASN A 110 9.06 1.48 -5.97
CA ASN A 110 9.16 2.84 -5.46
C ASN A 110 10.62 3.33 -5.45
N VAL A 111 11.60 2.43 -5.29
CA VAL A 111 13.03 2.78 -5.38
C VAL A 111 13.38 3.32 -6.77
N ASP A 112 12.88 2.66 -7.83
CA ASP A 112 13.10 3.09 -9.20
C ASP A 112 12.41 4.43 -9.53
N GLU A 113 11.27 4.72 -8.87
CA GLU A 113 10.62 6.02 -8.97
C GLU A 113 11.51 7.14 -8.43
N TYR A 114 12.04 7.00 -7.21
CA TYR A 114 12.94 7.99 -6.62
C TYR A 114 14.23 8.15 -7.43
N ARG A 115 14.81 7.07 -7.96
CA ARG A 115 15.98 7.13 -8.85
C ARG A 115 15.73 7.98 -10.09
N SER A 116 14.53 7.93 -10.65
CA SER A 116 14.15 8.73 -11.83
C SER A 116 13.98 10.23 -11.53
N GLN A 117 13.90 10.61 -10.25
CA GLN A 117 13.69 12.00 -9.80
C GLN A 117 14.93 12.62 -9.14
N ILE A 118 15.95 11.84 -8.79
CA ILE A 118 17.19 12.32 -8.17
C ILE A 118 18.20 12.72 -9.24
N ILE A 119 18.78 13.92 -9.09
CA ILE A 119 19.91 14.37 -9.90
C ILE A 119 21.20 13.85 -9.25
N MET A 120 21.87 12.89 -9.90
CA MET A 120 23.19 12.38 -9.46
C MET A 120 24.14 12.20 -10.67
N PRO A 121 25.45 11.96 -10.46
CA PRO A 121 26.37 11.65 -11.56
C PRO A 121 26.00 10.36 -12.29
N LEU A 122 26.11 10.34 -13.63
CA LEU A 122 25.88 9.13 -14.46
C LEU A 122 26.74 7.93 -14.02
N ALA A 123 27.98 8.18 -13.58
CA ALA A 123 28.89 7.16 -13.06
C ALA A 123 28.40 6.47 -11.77
N LEU A 124 27.40 7.04 -11.07
CA LEU A 124 26.77 6.49 -9.88
C LEU A 124 25.36 5.93 -10.15
N GLY A 125 24.95 5.83 -11.41
CA GLY A 125 23.68 5.22 -11.81
C GLY A 125 22.47 6.16 -11.87
N SER A 126 22.69 7.46 -12.15
CA SER A 126 21.58 8.37 -12.49
C SER A 126 20.88 7.89 -13.76
N ASP A 127 19.55 7.80 -13.73
CA ASP A 127 18.73 7.64 -14.92
C ASP A 127 18.24 9.01 -15.42
N THR A 128 17.90 9.14 -16.70
CA THR A 128 17.48 10.40 -17.32
C THR A 128 15.96 10.60 -17.26
N GLY A 129 15.39 10.48 -16.06
CA GLY A 129 13.95 10.60 -15.82
C GLY A 129 13.16 9.29 -16.01
N ARG A 130 11.84 9.35 -15.80
CA ARG A 130 10.94 8.24 -16.14
C ARG A 130 11.03 7.90 -17.63
N ARG A 131 10.78 6.62 -17.97
CA ARG A 131 10.72 6.11 -19.35
C ARG A 131 9.91 7.05 -20.26
N MET A 132 10.60 7.78 -21.12
CA MET A 132 9.99 8.71 -22.06
C MET A 132 9.14 7.96 -23.10
N GLY A 133 8.08 8.61 -23.58
CA GLY A 133 7.27 8.10 -24.69
C GLY A 133 8.13 7.86 -25.96
N PRO A 134 7.71 6.93 -26.85
CA PRO A 134 8.51 6.59 -28.03
C PRO A 134 8.71 7.82 -28.93
N THR A 135 9.96 8.12 -29.23
CA THR A 135 10.37 9.19 -30.14
C THR A 135 10.53 8.66 -31.56
N ALA A 136 10.72 9.55 -32.55
CA ALA A 136 10.93 9.18 -33.96
C ALA A 136 12.19 8.31 -34.21
N LEU A 137 13.06 8.12 -33.21
CA LEU A 137 14.22 7.24 -33.25
C LEU A 137 13.91 5.79 -32.83
N VAL A 138 12.71 5.52 -32.31
CA VAL A 138 12.31 4.19 -31.84
C VAL A 138 11.79 3.34 -33.01
N ARG A 139 12.52 2.27 -33.35
CA ARG A 139 12.04 1.26 -34.30
C ARG A 139 10.98 0.37 -33.62
N PRO A 140 9.76 0.23 -34.19
CA PRO A 140 8.78 -0.70 -33.64
C PRO A 140 9.29 -2.14 -33.72
N LEU A 141 9.15 -2.87 -32.61
CA LEU A 141 9.44 -4.30 -32.57
C LEU A 141 8.37 -5.06 -33.37
N ALA A 142 8.79 -5.96 -34.26
CA ALA A 142 7.86 -6.78 -35.06
C ALA A 142 6.95 -7.67 -34.20
N ALA A 143 7.41 -8.06 -33.01
CA ALA A 143 6.62 -8.63 -31.93
C ALA A 143 7.23 -8.21 -30.58
N ALA A 144 6.37 -7.99 -29.58
CA ALA A 144 6.85 -7.78 -28.22
C ALA A 144 7.49 -9.06 -27.66
N PRO A 145 8.64 -8.98 -26.95
CA PRO A 145 9.23 -10.13 -26.27
C PRO A 145 8.23 -10.78 -25.32
N GLU A 146 7.99 -12.06 -25.53
CA GLU A 146 7.02 -12.81 -24.74
C GLU A 146 7.58 -13.16 -23.35
N ARG A 147 6.73 -13.05 -22.32
CA ARG A 147 7.11 -13.45 -20.95
C ARG A 147 7.49 -14.94 -20.92
N PRO A 148 8.66 -15.31 -20.36
CA PRO A 148 9.12 -16.70 -20.33
C PRO A 148 8.15 -17.60 -19.56
N GLN A 149 7.56 -17.07 -18.48
CA GLN A 149 6.56 -17.73 -17.65
C GLN A 149 5.38 -16.79 -17.36
N ILE A 150 4.21 -17.34 -17.08
CA ILE A 150 3.02 -16.62 -16.62
C ILE A 150 2.46 -17.32 -15.37
N GLN A 151 2.46 -16.62 -14.24
CA GLN A 151 1.74 -17.03 -13.03
C GLN A 151 0.30 -16.49 -13.08
N MET A 152 -0.66 -17.32 -12.69
CA MET A 152 -2.07 -16.94 -12.55
C MET A 152 -2.75 -17.83 -11.50
N VAL A 153 -3.94 -17.42 -11.05
CA VAL A 153 -4.79 -18.21 -10.17
C VAL A 153 -6.09 -18.52 -10.90
N ALA A 154 -6.41 -19.79 -11.05
CA ALA A 154 -7.73 -20.26 -11.49
C ALA A 154 -8.59 -20.62 -10.28
N THR A 155 -9.91 -20.53 -10.41
CA THR A 155 -10.85 -20.95 -9.36
C THR A 155 -11.81 -21.97 -9.97
N LEU A 156 -11.98 -23.11 -9.30
CA LEU A 156 -12.94 -24.14 -9.70
C LEU A 156 -14.37 -23.64 -9.46
N ALA A 157 -15.14 -23.45 -10.53
CA ALA A 157 -16.51 -22.99 -10.43
C ALA A 157 -17.48 -24.15 -10.09
N ARG A 158 -18.61 -23.82 -9.45
CA ARG A 158 -19.64 -24.82 -9.11
C ARG A 158 -20.27 -25.39 -10.39
N GLY A 159 -20.18 -26.72 -10.56
CA GLY A 159 -20.68 -27.41 -11.76
C GLY A 159 -19.74 -27.33 -12.98
N ASP A 160 -18.55 -26.73 -12.82
CA ASP A 160 -17.48 -26.81 -13.80
C ASP A 160 -16.62 -28.06 -13.57
N SER A 161 -15.92 -28.52 -14.61
CA SER A 161 -15.00 -29.67 -14.49
C SER A 161 -13.55 -29.20 -14.46
N PHE A 162 -12.70 -29.94 -13.74
CA PHE A 162 -11.32 -29.53 -13.49
C PHE A 162 -10.51 -29.36 -14.80
N ASP A 163 -10.72 -30.22 -15.78
CA ASP A 163 -10.13 -30.12 -17.12
C ASP A 163 -10.59 -28.85 -17.88
N ARG A 164 -11.87 -28.48 -17.81
CA ARG A 164 -12.43 -27.28 -18.45
C ARG A 164 -11.93 -26.00 -17.80
N MET A 165 -11.81 -26.00 -16.47
CA MET A 165 -11.19 -24.90 -15.73
C MET A 165 -9.74 -24.68 -16.20
N LEU A 166 -8.95 -25.75 -16.35
CA LEU A 166 -7.56 -25.69 -16.82
C LEU A 166 -7.46 -25.25 -18.29
N LEU A 167 -8.33 -25.76 -19.17
CA LEU A 167 -8.42 -25.31 -20.57
C LEU A 167 -8.74 -23.80 -20.65
N ARG A 168 -9.67 -23.31 -19.81
CA ARG A 168 -10.02 -21.88 -19.72
C ARG A 168 -8.88 -21.03 -19.13
N ALA A 169 -8.05 -21.60 -18.27
CA ALA A 169 -6.81 -20.98 -17.79
C ALA A 169 -5.67 -20.97 -18.85
N GLY A 170 -5.89 -21.54 -20.03
CA GLY A 170 -4.94 -21.49 -21.15
C GLY A 170 -3.93 -22.64 -21.20
N LEU A 171 -4.13 -23.71 -20.42
CA LEU A 171 -3.35 -24.94 -20.57
C LEU A 171 -3.69 -25.64 -21.90
N GLY A 172 -2.68 -26.27 -22.51
CA GLY A 172 -2.91 -27.18 -23.63
C GLY A 172 -3.78 -28.39 -23.25
N ARG A 173 -4.62 -28.84 -24.18
CA ARG A 173 -5.58 -29.94 -23.96
C ARG A 173 -4.95 -31.22 -23.40
N GLU A 174 -3.78 -31.59 -23.92
CA GLU A 174 -3.07 -32.76 -23.43
C GLU A 174 -2.55 -32.58 -21.99
N ASP A 175 -2.04 -31.40 -21.65
CA ASP A 175 -1.57 -31.11 -20.29
C ASP A 175 -2.74 -31.09 -19.31
N ALA A 176 -3.86 -30.46 -19.66
CA ALA A 176 -5.08 -30.49 -18.85
C ALA A 176 -5.56 -31.92 -18.58
N ALA A 177 -5.54 -32.80 -19.61
CA ALA A 177 -5.88 -34.21 -19.45
C ALA A 177 -4.86 -34.99 -18.59
N ARG A 178 -3.55 -34.77 -18.79
CA ARG A 178 -2.48 -35.38 -17.97
C ARG A 178 -2.57 -34.95 -16.50
N VAL A 179 -2.82 -33.68 -16.24
CA VAL A 179 -3.01 -33.13 -14.90
C VAL A 179 -4.25 -33.75 -14.24
N ALA A 180 -5.39 -33.80 -14.94
CA ALA A 180 -6.60 -34.43 -14.42
C ALA A 180 -6.39 -35.92 -14.09
N ALA A 181 -5.69 -36.67 -14.96
CA ALA A 181 -5.35 -38.07 -14.69
C ALA A 181 -4.42 -38.24 -13.48
N LEU A 182 -3.40 -37.38 -13.32
CA LEU A 182 -2.50 -37.39 -12.17
C LEU A 182 -3.26 -37.07 -10.87
N VAL A 183 -4.08 -36.02 -10.85
CA VAL A 183 -4.92 -35.66 -9.69
C VAL A 183 -5.91 -36.79 -9.36
N GLY A 184 -6.57 -37.36 -10.36
CA GLY A 184 -7.47 -38.51 -10.22
C GLY A 184 -6.79 -39.77 -9.65
N SER A 185 -5.47 -39.93 -9.87
CA SER A 185 -4.67 -41.01 -9.24
C SER A 185 -4.31 -40.74 -7.77
N ALA A 186 -4.59 -39.54 -7.25
CA ALA A 186 -4.36 -39.16 -5.87
C ALA A 186 -5.63 -39.04 -5.03
N MET A 187 -6.73 -38.57 -5.63
CA MET A 187 -8.05 -38.49 -5.01
C MET A 187 -9.14 -38.39 -6.09
N PRO A 188 -10.41 -38.71 -5.78
CA PRO A 188 -11.53 -38.40 -6.65
C PRO A 188 -11.58 -36.88 -6.94
N ILE A 189 -11.80 -36.52 -8.21
CA ILE A 189 -11.85 -35.10 -8.63
C ILE A 189 -13.12 -34.43 -8.07
N GLU A 190 -14.15 -35.23 -7.82
CA GLU A 190 -15.44 -34.87 -7.26
C GLU A 190 -15.37 -34.44 -5.79
N GLU A 191 -14.30 -34.80 -5.07
CA GLU A 191 -14.03 -34.34 -3.70
C GLU A 191 -13.44 -32.92 -3.64
N ILE A 192 -13.01 -32.34 -4.78
CA ILE A 192 -12.44 -30.99 -4.82
C ILE A 192 -13.57 -29.96 -4.69
N GLU A 193 -13.59 -29.22 -3.57
CA GLU A 193 -14.67 -28.27 -3.29
C GLU A 193 -14.75 -27.13 -4.33
N PRO A 194 -15.95 -26.78 -4.84
CA PRO A 194 -16.14 -25.58 -5.64
C PRO A 194 -15.72 -24.31 -4.88
N GLY A 195 -14.94 -23.45 -5.53
CA GLY A 195 -14.27 -22.32 -4.91
C GLY A 195 -12.79 -22.58 -4.60
N THR A 196 -12.30 -23.81 -4.76
CA THR A 196 -10.87 -24.14 -4.68
C THR A 196 -10.07 -23.28 -5.65
N LYS A 197 -9.05 -22.60 -5.12
CA LYS A 197 -8.09 -21.81 -5.89
C LYS A 197 -6.91 -22.69 -6.27
N VAL A 198 -6.47 -22.54 -7.51
CA VAL A 198 -5.38 -23.31 -8.12
C VAL A 198 -4.37 -22.31 -8.68
N ASP A 199 -3.17 -22.28 -8.11
CA ASP A 199 -2.07 -21.48 -8.63
C ASP A 199 -1.43 -22.23 -9.80
N ILE A 200 -1.24 -21.54 -10.90
CA ILE A 200 -0.80 -22.11 -12.17
C ILE A 200 0.37 -21.27 -12.69
N THR A 201 1.50 -21.92 -12.96
CA THR A 201 2.64 -21.34 -13.69
C THR A 201 2.73 -21.99 -15.05
N LEU A 202 2.46 -21.22 -16.10
CA LEU A 202 2.58 -21.62 -17.50
C LEU A 202 3.95 -21.25 -18.05
N GLY A 203 4.63 -22.20 -18.68
CA GLY A 203 5.94 -22.02 -19.28
C GLY A 203 5.93 -21.35 -20.65
N ARG A 204 7.07 -21.43 -21.34
CA ARG A 204 7.27 -20.88 -22.68
C ARG A 204 6.56 -21.76 -23.73
N ARG A 205 5.70 -21.16 -24.56
CA ARG A 205 5.11 -21.84 -25.74
C ARG A 205 6.17 -22.09 -26.82
N ALA A 206 6.04 -23.21 -27.55
CA ALA A 206 6.96 -23.57 -28.64
C ALA A 206 6.79 -22.70 -29.91
N SER A 207 5.58 -22.18 -30.14
CA SER A 207 5.26 -21.28 -31.26
C SER A 207 4.13 -20.33 -30.87
N ALA A 208 3.91 -19.26 -31.64
CA ALA A 208 2.94 -18.23 -31.30
C ALA A 208 1.48 -18.74 -31.19
N SER A 209 1.12 -19.76 -31.97
CA SER A 209 -0.21 -20.39 -31.96
C SER A 209 -0.33 -21.60 -31.03
N ALA A 210 0.78 -22.10 -30.47
CA ALA A 210 0.75 -23.23 -29.56
C ALA A 210 0.25 -22.79 -28.16
N PRO A 211 -0.56 -23.63 -27.47
CA PRO A 211 -0.83 -23.47 -26.05
C PRO A 211 0.47 -23.45 -25.24
N ARG A 212 0.47 -22.78 -24.08
CA ARG A 212 1.60 -22.85 -23.17
C ARG A 212 1.63 -24.20 -22.45
N PRO A 213 2.80 -24.82 -22.27
CA PRO A 213 2.94 -25.98 -21.41
C PRO A 213 2.72 -25.57 -19.95
N LEU A 214 2.20 -26.48 -19.15
CA LEU A 214 2.20 -26.30 -17.69
C LEU A 214 3.61 -26.53 -17.13
N ASP A 215 4.17 -25.58 -16.38
CA ASP A 215 5.44 -25.77 -15.66
C ASP A 215 5.20 -26.20 -14.22
N GLN A 216 4.30 -25.53 -13.50
CA GLN A 216 3.91 -25.87 -12.13
C GLN A 216 2.42 -25.61 -11.89
N LEU A 217 1.78 -26.43 -11.06
CA LEU A 217 0.42 -26.25 -10.57
C LEU A 217 0.37 -26.64 -9.09
N GLN A 218 -0.19 -25.80 -8.23
CA GLN A 218 -0.36 -26.13 -6.81
C GLN A 218 -1.74 -25.72 -6.32
N PHE A 219 -2.34 -26.55 -5.47
CA PHE A 219 -3.60 -26.23 -4.81
C PHE A 219 -3.83 -27.07 -3.56
N ARG A 220 -4.55 -26.48 -2.61
CA ARG A 220 -5.10 -27.18 -1.45
C ARG A 220 -6.34 -27.94 -1.91
N ALA A 221 -6.19 -29.24 -2.17
CA ALA A 221 -7.24 -30.08 -2.74
C ALA A 221 -8.29 -30.50 -1.69
N ARG A 222 -7.85 -30.67 -0.44
CA ARG A 222 -8.69 -30.90 0.75
C ARG A 222 -8.12 -30.14 1.96
N PHE A 223 -8.85 -30.14 3.07
CA PHE A 223 -8.38 -29.52 4.31
C PHE A 223 -7.05 -30.11 4.83
N ASP A 224 -6.83 -31.40 4.58
CA ASP A 224 -5.68 -32.24 5.00
C ASP A 224 -4.65 -32.50 3.89
N LEU A 225 -4.88 -32.04 2.66
CA LEU A 225 -4.07 -32.39 1.49
C LEU A 225 -3.85 -31.21 0.53
N GLU A 226 -2.59 -30.85 0.32
CA GLU A 226 -2.13 -30.04 -0.81
C GLU A 226 -1.54 -30.94 -1.90
N LEU A 227 -1.87 -30.63 -3.16
CA LEU A 227 -1.32 -31.29 -4.34
C LEU A 227 -0.47 -30.29 -5.11
N ALA A 228 0.76 -30.67 -5.40
CA ALA A 228 1.68 -29.91 -6.24
C ALA A 228 2.11 -30.74 -7.44
N LEU A 229 1.99 -30.20 -8.64
CA LEU A 229 2.49 -30.78 -9.87
C LEU A 229 3.61 -29.90 -10.43
N ALA A 230 4.67 -30.53 -10.91
CA ALA A 230 5.77 -29.85 -11.57
C ALA A 230 6.22 -30.61 -12.82
N ARG A 231 6.62 -29.87 -13.84
CA ARG A 231 7.28 -30.43 -15.02
C ARG A 231 8.76 -30.65 -14.73
N GLY A 232 9.20 -31.90 -14.84
CA GLY A 232 10.62 -32.25 -14.72
C GLY A 232 11.43 -31.86 -15.98
N PRO A 233 12.77 -31.89 -15.91
CA PRO A 233 13.64 -31.54 -17.02
C PRO A 233 13.46 -32.41 -18.27
N GLY A 234 12.95 -33.65 -18.11
CA GLY A 234 12.56 -34.53 -19.22
C GLY A 234 11.19 -34.22 -19.85
N GLY A 235 10.54 -33.11 -19.49
CA GLY A 235 9.25 -32.68 -20.04
C GLY A 235 8.01 -33.38 -19.47
N GLY A 236 8.18 -34.44 -18.68
CA GLY A 236 7.09 -35.13 -17.99
C GLY A 236 6.55 -34.35 -16.78
N LEU A 237 5.26 -34.50 -16.48
CA LEU A 237 4.63 -33.97 -15.27
C LEU A 237 4.73 -35.01 -14.14
N SER A 238 5.09 -34.54 -12.94
CA SER A 238 5.13 -35.33 -11.71
C SER A 238 4.17 -34.72 -10.68
N LEU A 239 3.59 -35.57 -9.81
CA LEU A 239 2.69 -35.16 -8.73
C LEU A 239 3.35 -35.44 -7.38
N GLU A 240 3.38 -34.42 -6.52
CA GLU A 240 3.75 -34.46 -5.12
C GLU A 240 2.48 -34.32 -4.26
N ARG A 241 2.35 -35.18 -3.25
CA ARG A 241 1.26 -35.12 -2.25
C ARG A 241 1.81 -34.56 -0.94
N LYS A 242 1.35 -33.39 -0.52
CA LYS A 242 1.77 -32.73 0.72
C LYS A 242 0.64 -32.84 1.75
N LEU A 243 0.82 -33.76 2.68
CA LEU A 243 -0.13 -33.96 3.79
C LEU A 243 -0.01 -32.81 4.78
N ILE A 244 -1.13 -32.13 5.04
CA ILE A 244 -1.23 -31.06 6.03
C ILE A 244 -1.72 -31.67 7.33
N ARG A 245 -0.94 -31.51 8.42
CA ARG A 245 -1.37 -31.94 9.74
C ARG A 245 -2.60 -31.15 10.17
N VAL A 246 -3.67 -31.87 10.50
CA VAL A 246 -4.90 -31.32 11.10
C VAL A 246 -4.86 -31.55 12.61
N ASP A 247 -5.33 -30.56 13.35
CA ASP A 247 -5.68 -30.64 14.76
C ASP A 247 -7.21 -30.64 14.87
N ASP A 248 -7.76 -31.76 15.34
CA ASP A 248 -9.20 -31.97 15.57
C ASP A 248 -9.58 -31.79 17.06
N THR A 249 -8.69 -31.18 17.88
CA THR A 249 -8.94 -30.92 19.30
C THR A 249 -10.22 -30.08 19.47
N PRO A 250 -11.25 -30.58 20.21
CA PRO A 250 -12.51 -29.86 20.37
C PRO A 250 -12.33 -28.49 21.03
N LEU A 251 -12.97 -27.47 20.46
CA LEU A 251 -12.92 -26.11 20.97
C LEU A 251 -13.95 -25.92 22.09
N ARG A 252 -13.47 -25.74 23.32
CA ARG A 252 -14.31 -25.43 24.49
C ARG A 252 -14.39 -23.92 24.71
N ILE A 253 -15.61 -23.37 24.62
CA ILE A 253 -15.91 -21.95 24.74
C ILE A 253 -16.77 -21.74 25.99
N ARG A 254 -16.30 -20.89 26.91
CA ARG A 254 -16.97 -20.58 28.18
C ARG A 254 -17.15 -19.09 28.36
N GLY A 255 -18.24 -18.69 29.01
CA GLY A 255 -18.52 -17.29 29.31
C GLY A 255 -19.75 -17.12 30.22
N ARG A 256 -20.07 -15.87 30.56
CA ARG A 256 -21.34 -15.51 31.23
C ARG A 256 -22.40 -15.15 30.21
N VAL A 257 -23.67 -15.39 30.54
CA VAL A 257 -24.82 -15.13 29.67
C VAL A 257 -25.01 -13.63 29.40
N GLY A 258 -24.92 -12.79 30.44
CA GLY A 258 -25.19 -11.36 30.32
C GLY A 258 -26.61 -11.07 29.81
N SER A 259 -26.77 -10.11 28.92
CA SER A 259 -28.08 -9.73 28.37
C SER A 259 -28.63 -10.65 27.28
N SER A 260 -27.81 -11.56 26.73
CA SER A 260 -28.25 -12.52 25.71
C SER A 260 -27.19 -13.60 25.50
N LEU A 261 -27.55 -14.85 25.79
CA LEU A 261 -26.70 -16.03 25.56
C LEU A 261 -26.16 -16.08 24.13
N TYR A 262 -27.00 -15.79 23.13
CA TYR A 262 -26.56 -15.75 21.73
C TYR A 262 -25.45 -14.71 21.49
N ARG A 263 -25.63 -13.47 21.99
CA ARG A 263 -24.64 -12.40 21.80
C ARG A 263 -23.35 -12.70 22.56
N SER A 264 -23.43 -13.18 23.78
CA SER A 264 -22.27 -13.49 24.61
C SER A 264 -21.47 -14.68 24.08
N ALA A 265 -22.14 -15.73 23.58
CA ALA A 265 -21.46 -16.84 22.91
C ALA A 265 -20.78 -16.40 21.60
N ARG A 266 -21.42 -15.54 20.80
CA ARG A 266 -20.81 -14.95 19.59
C ARG A 266 -19.61 -14.04 19.93
N ALA A 267 -19.69 -13.25 20.99
CA ALA A 267 -18.58 -12.42 21.48
C ALA A 267 -17.41 -13.26 22.02
N ALA A 268 -17.69 -14.42 22.61
CA ALA A 268 -16.68 -15.41 23.01
C ALA A 268 -16.09 -16.23 21.84
N GLY A 269 -16.43 -15.91 20.59
CA GLY A 269 -15.85 -16.51 19.39
C GLY A 269 -16.59 -17.74 18.84
N ALA A 270 -17.73 -18.15 19.41
CA ALA A 270 -18.47 -19.31 18.92
C ALA A 270 -19.07 -19.07 17.52
N PRO A 271 -18.93 -20.01 16.56
CA PRO A 271 -19.52 -19.86 15.22
C PRO A 271 -21.06 -19.90 15.29
N ALA A 272 -21.73 -19.10 14.45
CA ALA A 272 -23.16 -18.85 14.58
C ALA A 272 -24.02 -20.13 14.48
N SER A 273 -23.65 -21.06 13.60
CA SER A 273 -24.30 -22.37 13.47
C SER A 273 -24.19 -23.24 14.72
N ALA A 274 -23.04 -23.23 15.41
CA ALA A 274 -22.85 -23.97 16.65
C ALA A 274 -23.66 -23.34 17.80
N VAL A 275 -23.73 -22.01 17.88
CA VAL A 275 -24.60 -21.33 18.85
C VAL A 275 -26.07 -21.66 18.58
N GLN A 276 -26.53 -21.61 17.33
CA GLN A 276 -27.91 -21.97 16.98
C GLN A 276 -28.24 -23.44 17.34
N ALA A 277 -27.33 -24.37 17.06
CA ALA A 277 -27.49 -25.78 17.45
C ALA A 277 -27.55 -25.95 18.98
N TYR A 278 -26.69 -25.25 19.71
CA TYR A 278 -26.68 -25.25 21.19
C TYR A 278 -27.97 -24.69 21.77
N LEU A 279 -28.46 -23.54 21.27
CA LEU A 279 -29.74 -22.97 21.72
C LEU A 279 -30.92 -23.88 21.41
N LYS A 280 -30.94 -24.54 20.24
CA LYS A 280 -31.97 -25.51 19.90
C LYS A 280 -31.98 -26.68 20.89
N ALA A 281 -30.82 -27.28 21.16
CA ALA A 281 -30.70 -28.41 22.09
C ALA A 281 -31.07 -28.01 23.53
N LEU A 282 -30.75 -26.78 23.95
CA LEU A 282 -31.11 -26.26 25.27
C LEU A 282 -32.62 -26.02 25.40
N GLY A 283 -33.26 -25.49 24.36
CA GLY A 283 -34.70 -25.21 24.33
C GLY A 283 -35.61 -26.45 24.36
N GLU A 284 -35.07 -27.64 24.10
CA GLU A 284 -35.79 -28.92 24.28
C GLU A 284 -35.89 -29.35 25.76
N HIS A 285 -35.13 -28.70 26.65
CA HIS A 285 -35.05 -29.05 28.09
C HIS A 285 -35.25 -27.87 29.05
N VAL A 286 -35.13 -26.62 28.59
CA VAL A 286 -35.09 -25.43 29.44
C VAL A 286 -35.90 -24.29 28.81
N ASP A 287 -36.86 -23.73 29.56
CA ASP A 287 -37.57 -22.49 29.21
C ASP A 287 -36.59 -21.30 29.24
N MET A 288 -35.99 -20.98 28.10
CA MET A 288 -34.91 -20.01 27.97
C MET A 288 -35.25 -18.61 28.53
N ASP A 289 -36.51 -18.19 28.43
CA ASP A 289 -36.96 -16.87 28.89
C ASP A 289 -37.16 -16.75 30.41
N ARG A 290 -37.16 -17.87 31.14
CA ARG A 290 -37.41 -17.90 32.60
C ARG A 290 -36.28 -18.52 33.42
N ALA A 291 -35.54 -19.46 32.82
CA ALA A 291 -34.57 -20.29 33.54
C ALA A 291 -33.11 -19.88 33.31
N ILE A 292 -32.85 -18.80 32.56
CA ILE A 292 -31.49 -18.30 32.28
C ILE A 292 -31.36 -16.87 32.81
N ALA A 293 -30.53 -16.70 33.85
CA ALA A 293 -30.19 -15.41 34.44
C ALA A 293 -28.94 -14.79 33.79
N ALA A 294 -28.76 -13.48 33.96
CA ALA A 294 -27.63 -12.76 33.37
C ALA A 294 -26.26 -13.16 33.95
N ASP A 295 -26.22 -13.62 35.21
CA ASP A 295 -25.01 -14.07 35.90
C ASP A 295 -24.65 -15.54 35.62
N ASP A 296 -25.52 -16.29 34.93
CA ASP A 296 -25.28 -17.69 34.61
C ASP A 296 -24.08 -17.85 33.68
N THR A 297 -23.46 -19.04 33.73
CA THR A 297 -22.34 -19.41 32.86
C THR A 297 -22.74 -20.45 31.82
N PHE A 298 -22.28 -20.29 30.59
CA PHE A 298 -22.40 -21.30 29.54
C PHE A 298 -21.04 -21.98 29.27
N ASP A 299 -21.09 -23.23 28.84
CA ASP A 299 -19.94 -24.03 28.42
C ASP A 299 -20.33 -24.83 27.17
N LEU A 300 -19.70 -24.50 26.05
CA LEU A 300 -20.00 -25.07 24.73
C LEU A 300 -18.73 -25.73 24.19
N ILE A 301 -18.79 -27.04 23.94
CA ILE A 301 -17.73 -27.78 23.25
C ILE A 301 -18.17 -27.99 21.81
N VAL A 302 -17.37 -27.48 20.86
CA VAL A 302 -17.64 -27.58 19.42
C VAL A 302 -16.54 -28.41 18.76
N ALA A 303 -16.93 -29.32 17.87
CA ALA A 303 -15.98 -29.96 16.96
C ALA A 303 -15.32 -28.86 16.10
N HIS A 304 -14.01 -28.70 16.25
CA HIS A 304 -13.22 -27.71 15.52
C HIS A 304 -12.07 -28.43 14.84
N ARG A 305 -11.78 -28.04 13.60
CA ARG A 305 -10.67 -28.57 12.82
C ARG A 305 -9.80 -27.41 12.39
N ARG A 306 -8.52 -27.47 12.72
CA ARG A 306 -7.52 -26.46 12.37
C ARG A 306 -6.38 -27.12 11.62
N ALA A 307 -6.01 -26.57 10.47
CA ALA A 307 -4.84 -27.04 9.75
C ALA A 307 -3.58 -26.32 10.23
N ALA A 308 -2.43 -26.99 10.15
CA ALA A 308 -1.13 -26.39 10.49
C ALA A 308 -0.81 -25.14 9.65
N THR A 309 -1.39 -25.03 8.45
CA THR A 309 -1.23 -23.89 7.52
C THR A 309 -2.11 -22.68 7.85
N GLY A 310 -3.03 -22.78 8.81
CA GLY A 310 -4.20 -21.91 8.93
C GLY A 310 -5.48 -22.64 8.56
#